data_AF-A6LJF2-F1
#
_entry.id   AF-A6LJF2-F1
#
_cell.length_a   1.000
_cell.length_b   1.000
_cell.length_c   1.000
_cell.angle_alpha   90.00
_cell.angle_beta   90.00
_cell.angle_gamma   90.00
#
_symmetry.space_group_name_H-M   'P 1'
#
loop_
_entity.id
_entity.type
_entity.pdbx_description
1 polymer ?
#
loop_
_entity_poly.entity_id
_entity_poly.type
_entity_poly.pdbx_seq_one_letter_code
_entity_poly.pdbx_strand_id
1 'polypeptide(L)'
;MKKLLVIITLVLVSAFIFAGLKDVPENHWAYDSVMMLQKAGIVTGYPDGTFRGVNNVTRYELAVFLARVMDLLEKDIQKVMVTVDVHENDIAALYEITGSLKKALANAVTKEEVEVLSKRLDVIDKDVIRIYEALSKKVSADDVEKMVNDSVDSINGQIEFLYKKITVSEENSKKYVDEKYNELAGKLLNVETNVNNAIPMLRNLVYQNAESIKNVDKKLVKYINVKMQSVDRKLKDVEEIKEFAQFNTDTLNGLAAKLGEVEYALRKQIEGVKKDVESVKKDVEGVKVATEENKKALETKAGKDELDAVAKKADSANTLSIVGLILGIVGVGLGVYAAFVKP
;
A
#
# COMPACT_ATOMS: atom_id res chain seq x y z
N MET A 1 -1.81 1.66 -60.84
CA MET A 1 -1.68 1.58 -59.36
C MET A 1 -2.69 0.64 -58.71
N LYS A 2 -3.99 0.67 -59.05
CA LYS A 2 -5.00 -0.24 -58.45
C LYS A 2 -4.75 -1.75 -58.68
N LYS A 3 -4.23 -2.16 -59.85
CA LYS A 3 -3.89 -3.56 -60.15
C LYS A 3 -2.66 -4.08 -59.38
N LEU A 4 -1.71 -3.20 -59.05
CA LEU A 4 -0.52 -3.56 -58.26
C LEU A 4 -0.88 -3.76 -56.78
N LEU A 5 -1.82 -2.97 -56.26
CA LEU A 5 -2.29 -3.03 -54.88
C LEU A 5 -3.11 -4.30 -54.62
N VAL A 6 -3.94 -4.75 -55.58
CA VAL A 6 -4.68 -6.02 -55.49
C VAL A 6 -3.75 -7.23 -55.48
N ILE A 7 -2.68 -7.22 -56.27
CA ILE A 7 -1.69 -8.31 -56.30
C ILE A 7 -0.87 -8.32 -55.01
N ILE A 8 -0.48 -7.15 -54.48
CA ILE A 8 0.21 -7.06 -53.18
C ILE A 8 -0.70 -7.50 -52.02
N THR A 9 -2.00 -7.21 -52.06
CA THR A 9 -2.96 -7.74 -51.08
C THR A 9 -3.23 -9.23 -51.24
N LEU A 10 -3.22 -9.77 -52.47
CA LEU A 10 -3.36 -11.22 -52.70
C LEU A 10 -2.13 -12.00 -52.21
N VAL A 11 -0.94 -11.43 -52.41
CA VAL A 11 0.34 -12.01 -51.97
C VAL A 11 0.53 -11.91 -50.44
N LEU A 12 -0.02 -10.86 -49.80
CA LEU A 12 -0.04 -10.74 -48.33
C LEU A 12 -1.02 -11.73 -47.67
N VAL A 13 -2.11 -12.12 -48.34
CA VAL A 13 -3.01 -13.18 -47.86
C VAL A 13 -2.43 -14.57 -48.10
N SER A 14 -1.62 -14.79 -49.14
CA SER A 14 -0.91 -16.05 -49.38
C SER A 14 0.34 -16.27 -48.53
N ALA A 15 0.72 -15.27 -47.72
CA ALA A 15 1.84 -15.35 -46.77
C ALA A 15 1.39 -15.71 -45.34
N PHE A 16 0.16 -16.22 -45.14
CA PHE A 16 -0.12 -17.13 -44.02
C PHE A 16 0.60 -18.45 -44.31
N ILE A 17 1.91 -18.38 -44.09
CA ILE A 17 2.86 -19.48 -44.10
C ILE A 17 2.25 -20.62 -43.28
N PHE A 18 2.39 -21.84 -43.81
CA PHE A 18 2.28 -23.13 -43.13
C PHE A 18 3.10 -23.13 -41.82
N ALA A 19 2.65 -22.36 -40.83
CA ALA A 19 3.23 -22.28 -39.52
C ALA A 19 2.64 -23.44 -38.74
N GLY A 20 3.51 -24.30 -38.21
CA GLY A 20 3.10 -25.35 -37.29
C GLY A 20 2.18 -24.78 -36.22
N LEU A 21 1.10 -25.50 -35.93
CA LEU A 21 0.12 -25.08 -34.95
C LEU A 21 0.82 -24.96 -33.59
N LYS A 22 0.84 -23.77 -33.00
CA LYS A 22 1.70 -23.43 -31.85
C LYS A 22 1.44 -24.32 -30.63
N ASP A 23 0.22 -24.81 -30.50
CA ASP A 23 -0.29 -25.66 -29.42
C ASP A 23 -0.25 -27.16 -29.75
N VAL A 24 0.29 -27.54 -30.91
CA VAL A 24 0.52 -28.92 -31.32
C VAL A 24 2.00 -29.09 -31.73
N PRO A 25 2.94 -29.10 -30.76
CA PRO A 25 4.36 -29.34 -31.06
C PRO A 25 4.61 -30.78 -31.56
N GLU A 26 5.77 -31.03 -32.18
CA GLU A 26 6.13 -32.35 -32.76
C GLU A 26 6.05 -33.53 -31.78
N ASN A 27 6.26 -33.28 -30.48
CA ASN A 27 6.16 -34.28 -29.43
C ASN A 27 4.74 -34.46 -28.85
N HIS A 28 3.74 -33.75 -29.39
CA HIS A 28 2.35 -33.87 -28.98
C HIS A 28 1.73 -35.14 -29.56
N TRP A 29 0.97 -35.88 -28.76
CA TRP A 29 0.36 -37.16 -29.16
C TRP A 29 -0.53 -37.08 -30.41
N ALA A 30 -1.11 -35.91 -30.68
CA ALA A 30 -1.98 -35.66 -31.83
C ALA A 30 -1.25 -35.06 -33.04
N TYR A 31 0.07 -34.83 -32.96
CA TYR A 31 0.83 -34.09 -33.98
C TYR A 31 0.64 -34.67 -35.38
N ASP A 32 0.94 -35.97 -35.56
CA ASP A 32 0.87 -36.61 -36.87
C ASP A 32 -0.53 -36.54 -37.48
N SER A 33 -1.56 -36.81 -36.67
CA SER A 33 -2.96 -36.75 -37.11
C SER A 33 -3.38 -35.34 -37.51
N VAL A 34 -3.03 -34.33 -36.69
CA VAL A 34 -3.40 -32.94 -36.96
C VAL A 34 -2.65 -32.40 -38.18
N MET A 35 -1.36 -32.73 -38.33
CA MET A 35 -0.59 -32.33 -39.50
C MET A 35 -1.08 -33.00 -40.78
N MET A 36 -1.49 -34.27 -40.71
CA MET A 36 -2.11 -34.97 -41.85
C MET A 36 -3.41 -34.28 -42.29
N LEU A 37 -4.29 -33.96 -41.34
CA LEU A 37 -5.54 -33.24 -41.62
C LEU A 37 -5.29 -31.81 -42.11
N GLN A 38 -4.25 -31.14 -41.61
CA GLN A 38 -3.87 -29.81 -42.05
C GLN A 38 -3.32 -29.82 -43.47
N LYS A 39 -2.47 -30.80 -43.79
CA LYS A 39 -1.92 -31.00 -45.14
C LYS A 39 -3.01 -31.34 -46.16
N ALA A 40 -4.03 -32.09 -45.74
CA ALA A 40 -5.22 -32.36 -46.54
C ALA A 40 -6.16 -31.13 -46.66
N GLY A 41 -5.89 -30.03 -45.95
CA GLY A 41 -6.74 -28.83 -45.95
C GLY A 41 -8.05 -28.99 -45.17
N ILE A 42 -8.24 -30.11 -44.46
CA ILE A 42 -9.44 -30.39 -43.65
C ILE A 42 -9.43 -29.49 -42.41
N VAL A 43 -8.26 -29.36 -41.77
CA VAL A 43 -8.01 -28.46 -40.62
C VAL A 43 -7.13 -27.30 -41.08
N THR A 44 -7.43 -26.09 -40.61
CA THR A 44 -6.65 -24.89 -40.97
C THR A 44 -6.10 -24.14 -39.76
N GLY A 45 -6.53 -24.50 -38.55
CA GLY A 45 -6.23 -23.77 -37.33
C GLY A 45 -7.01 -22.45 -37.23
N TYR A 46 -6.81 -21.73 -36.13
CA TYR A 46 -7.38 -20.41 -35.88
C TYR A 46 -6.42 -19.32 -36.37
N PRO A 47 -6.90 -18.07 -36.56
CA PRO A 47 -6.07 -16.96 -37.04
C PRO A 47 -4.84 -16.63 -36.16
N ASP A 48 -4.84 -17.06 -34.90
CA ASP A 48 -3.73 -16.91 -33.95
C ASP A 48 -2.62 -17.97 -34.13
N GLY A 49 -2.83 -18.94 -35.02
CA GLY A 49 -1.92 -20.04 -35.31
C GLY A 49 -2.07 -21.24 -34.36
N THR A 50 -3.23 -21.41 -33.73
CA THR A 50 -3.53 -22.54 -32.83
C THR A 50 -4.51 -23.55 -33.43
N PHE A 51 -4.49 -24.79 -32.96
CA PHE A 51 -5.43 -25.86 -33.31
C PHE A 51 -6.62 -25.91 -32.33
N ARG A 52 -6.38 -25.60 -31.06
CA ARG A 52 -7.30 -25.67 -29.92
C ARG A 52 -7.91 -27.06 -29.69
N GLY A 53 -7.09 -28.10 -29.81
CA GLY A 53 -7.52 -29.51 -29.72
C GLY A 53 -8.10 -29.98 -28.38
N VAL A 54 -8.05 -29.15 -27.33
CA VAL A 54 -8.68 -29.42 -26.02
C VAL A 54 -10.14 -28.97 -25.99
N ASN A 55 -10.54 -28.06 -26.89
CA ASN A 55 -11.90 -27.55 -26.92
C ASN A 55 -12.86 -28.58 -27.52
N ASN A 56 -14.11 -28.55 -27.05
CA ASN A 56 -15.17 -29.32 -27.69
C ASN A 56 -15.41 -28.82 -29.11
N VAL A 57 -15.47 -29.75 -30.06
CA VAL A 57 -15.80 -29.46 -31.45
C VAL A 57 -17.29 -29.09 -31.54
N THR A 58 -17.59 -27.92 -32.08
CA THR A 58 -18.98 -27.51 -32.32
C THR A 58 -19.58 -28.24 -33.52
N ARG A 59 -20.91 -28.33 -33.59
CA ARG A 59 -21.61 -28.89 -34.77
C ARG A 59 -21.26 -28.17 -36.07
N TYR A 60 -20.99 -26.87 -36.00
CA TYR A 60 -20.58 -26.06 -37.15
C TYR A 60 -19.17 -26.43 -37.62
N GLU A 61 -18.22 -26.54 -36.70
CA GLU A 61 -16.84 -26.94 -37.03
C GLU A 61 -16.80 -28.36 -37.60
N LEU A 62 -17.58 -29.29 -37.04
CA LEU A 62 -17.72 -30.64 -37.58
C LEU A 62 -18.30 -30.64 -39.01
N ALA A 63 -19.34 -29.84 -39.26
CA ALA A 63 -19.96 -29.73 -40.59
C ALA A 63 -18.95 -29.19 -41.63
N VAL A 64 -18.12 -28.24 -41.25
CA VAL A 64 -17.05 -27.70 -42.12
C VAL A 64 -15.99 -28.76 -42.42
N PHE A 65 -15.57 -29.55 -41.44
CA PHE A 65 -14.63 -30.66 -41.68
C PHE A 65 -15.20 -31.68 -42.64
N LEU A 66 -16.47 -32.07 -42.45
CA LEU A 66 -17.14 -33.03 -43.31
C LEU A 66 -17.28 -32.51 -44.74
N ALA A 67 -17.67 -31.25 -44.92
CA ALA A 67 -17.77 -30.63 -46.24
C ALA A 67 -16.43 -30.65 -47.00
N ARG A 68 -15.31 -30.39 -46.30
CA ARG A 68 -13.97 -30.43 -46.90
C ARG A 68 -13.54 -31.86 -47.28
N VAL A 69 -13.88 -32.85 -46.45
CA VAL A 69 -13.61 -34.26 -46.78
C VAL A 69 -14.41 -34.68 -48.01
N MET A 70 -15.67 -34.28 -48.12
CA MET A 70 -16.51 -34.61 -49.28
C MET A 70 -15.97 -34.01 -50.58
N ASP A 71 -15.49 -32.76 -50.56
CA ASP A 71 -14.89 -32.11 -51.74
C ASP A 71 -13.59 -32.80 -52.21
N LEU A 72 -12.79 -33.34 -51.27
CA LEU A 72 -11.61 -34.15 -51.62
C LEU A 72 -12.01 -35.47 -52.30
N LEU A 73 -12.99 -36.16 -51.74
CA LEU A 73 -13.49 -37.42 -52.31
C LEU A 73 -14.08 -37.21 -53.70
N GLU A 74 -14.83 -36.13 -53.92
CA GLU A 74 -15.40 -35.81 -55.23
C GLU A 74 -14.31 -35.58 -56.29
N LYS A 75 -13.24 -34.86 -55.94
CA LYS A 75 -12.10 -34.63 -56.84
C LYS A 75 -11.38 -35.92 -57.20
N ASP A 76 -11.18 -36.82 -56.24
CA ASP A 76 -10.54 -38.12 -56.50
C ASP A 76 -11.43 -39.00 -57.38
N ILE A 77 -12.75 -38.99 -57.16
CA ILE A 77 -13.72 -39.69 -58.02
C ILE A 77 -13.69 -39.14 -59.45
N GLN A 78 -13.71 -37.82 -59.64
CA GLN A 78 -13.64 -37.20 -60.97
C GLN A 78 -12.35 -37.57 -61.70
N LYS A 79 -11.22 -37.65 -60.98
CA LYS A 79 -9.92 -38.02 -61.56
C LYS A 79 -9.91 -39.46 -62.08
N VAL A 80 -10.57 -40.37 -61.37
CA VAL A 80 -10.75 -41.76 -61.82
C VAL A 80 -11.70 -41.83 -63.01
N MET A 81 -12.78 -41.04 -63.02
CA MET A 81 -13.75 -41.00 -64.11
C MET A 81 -13.14 -40.55 -65.44
N VAL A 82 -12.26 -39.54 -65.42
CA VAL A 82 -11.54 -39.03 -66.61
C VAL A 82 -10.59 -40.08 -67.20
N THR A 83 -10.00 -40.96 -66.39
CA THR A 83 -9.13 -42.02 -66.91
C THR A 83 -9.88 -43.17 -67.60
N VAL A 84 -11.19 -43.31 -67.35
CA VAL A 84 -12.04 -44.33 -67.99
C VAL A 84 -12.56 -43.85 -69.36
N ASP A 85 -12.65 -42.54 -69.57
CA ASP A 85 -13.23 -41.91 -70.77
C ASP A 85 -12.29 -41.90 -72.00
N VAL A 86 -11.09 -42.48 -71.90
CA VAL A 86 -10.08 -42.47 -72.98
C VAL A 86 -10.42 -43.43 -74.13
N HIS A 87 -11.45 -44.28 -74.02
CA HIS A 87 -11.70 -45.33 -75.02
C HIS A 87 -12.70 -45.00 -76.16
N GLU A 88 -13.46 -43.92 -76.12
CA GLU A 88 -14.46 -43.69 -77.17
C GLU A 88 -13.84 -43.20 -78.50
N ASN A 89 -12.83 -42.32 -78.43
CA ASN A 89 -12.15 -41.77 -79.60
C ASN A 89 -11.22 -42.79 -80.28
N ASP A 90 -10.55 -43.65 -79.51
CA ASP A 90 -9.68 -44.70 -80.04
C ASP A 90 -10.48 -45.79 -80.76
N ILE A 91 -11.70 -46.10 -80.28
CA ILE A 91 -12.61 -47.06 -80.91
C ILE A 91 -13.13 -46.52 -82.25
N ALA A 92 -13.46 -45.24 -82.34
CA ALA A 92 -13.88 -44.61 -83.60
C ALA A 92 -12.77 -44.65 -84.67
N ALA A 93 -11.52 -44.37 -84.28
CA ALA A 93 -10.36 -44.48 -85.16
C ALA A 93 -10.14 -45.92 -85.66
N LEU A 94 -10.37 -46.93 -84.81
CA LEU A 94 -10.29 -48.34 -85.20
C LEU A 94 -11.38 -48.73 -86.20
N TYR A 95 -12.62 -48.22 -86.06
CA TYR A 95 -13.68 -48.46 -87.06
C TYR A 95 -13.34 -47.85 -88.43
N GLU A 96 -12.70 -46.67 -88.45
CA GLU A 96 -12.28 -46.01 -89.68
C GLU A 96 -11.14 -46.77 -90.39
N ILE A 97 -10.15 -47.24 -89.62
CA ILE A 97 -9.07 -48.12 -90.10
C ILE A 97 -9.65 -49.44 -90.64
N THR A 98 -10.63 -50.03 -89.96
CA THR A 98 -11.28 -51.29 -90.40
C THR A 98 -12.06 -51.08 -91.69
N GLY A 99 -12.75 -49.96 -91.84
CA GLY A 99 -13.50 -49.61 -93.04
C GLY A 99 -12.59 -49.35 -94.26
N SER A 100 -11.46 -48.68 -94.07
CA SER A 100 -10.47 -48.46 -95.13
C SER A 100 -9.76 -49.75 -95.56
N LEU A 101 -9.42 -50.63 -94.61
CA LEU A 101 -8.88 -51.96 -94.88
C LEU A 101 -9.86 -52.85 -95.65
N LYS A 102 -11.15 -52.83 -95.30
CA LYS A 102 -12.19 -53.60 -96.00
C LYS A 102 -12.37 -53.15 -97.46
N LYS A 103 -12.25 -51.85 -97.73
CA LYS A 103 -12.26 -51.29 -99.10
C LYS A 103 -11.01 -51.67 -99.89
N ALA A 104 -9.84 -51.63 -99.27
CA ALA A 104 -8.59 -52.06 -99.91
C ALA A 104 -8.63 -53.57 -100.25
N LEU A 105 -9.21 -54.37 -99.35
CA LEU A 105 -9.36 -55.82 -99.49
C LEU A 105 -10.36 -56.22 -100.58
N ALA A 106 -11.36 -55.41 -100.88
CA ALA A 106 -12.32 -55.68 -101.96
C ALA A 106 -11.75 -55.43 -103.36
N ASN A 107 -10.67 -54.65 -103.46
CA ASN A 107 -10.06 -54.21 -104.73
C ASN A 107 -8.87 -55.08 -105.15
N ALA A 108 -8.22 -55.76 -104.22
CA ALA A 108 -7.37 -56.92 -104.50
C ALA A 108 -8.29 -58.16 -104.37
N VAL A 109 -8.23 -59.23 -105.15
CA VAL A 109 -7.61 -60.48 -104.67
C VAL A 109 -8.01 -61.63 -105.64
N THR A 110 -7.06 -62.53 -105.89
CA THR A 110 -7.27 -63.94 -106.32
C THR A 110 -7.31 -64.92 -105.13
N LYS A 111 -8.05 -66.03 -105.25
CA LYS A 111 -8.48 -66.98 -104.18
C LYS A 111 -7.45 -67.42 -103.11
N GLU A 112 -6.15 -67.40 -103.41
CA GLU A 112 -5.09 -67.89 -102.51
C GLU A 112 -4.71 -66.88 -101.41
N GLU A 113 -4.88 -65.57 -101.64
CA GLU A 113 -4.60 -64.54 -100.62
C GLU A 113 -5.73 -64.44 -99.59
N VAL A 114 -6.96 -64.83 -99.95
CA VAL A 114 -8.13 -64.85 -99.05
C VAL A 114 -7.93 -65.86 -97.90
N GLU A 115 -7.28 -67.00 -98.16
CA GLU A 115 -7.06 -68.04 -97.15
C GLU A 115 -6.04 -67.60 -96.09
N VAL A 116 -4.97 -66.90 -96.51
CA VAL A 116 -3.96 -66.35 -95.58
C VAL A 116 -4.58 -65.25 -94.70
N LEU A 117 -5.42 -64.40 -95.27
CA LEU A 117 -6.11 -63.35 -94.55
C LEU A 117 -7.17 -63.90 -93.58
N SER A 118 -7.88 -64.97 -93.96
CA SER A 118 -8.82 -65.66 -93.05
C SER A 118 -8.10 -66.26 -91.85
N LYS A 119 -6.91 -66.84 -92.04
CA LYS A 119 -6.10 -67.37 -90.92
C LYS A 119 -5.60 -66.25 -90.00
N ARG A 120 -5.23 -65.09 -90.55
CA ARG A 120 -4.86 -63.92 -89.75
C ARG A 120 -6.03 -63.34 -88.97
N LEU A 121 -7.23 -63.32 -89.56
CA LEU A 121 -8.45 -62.87 -88.89
C LEU A 121 -8.81 -63.76 -87.70
N ASP A 122 -8.69 -65.08 -87.84
CA ASP A 122 -8.92 -66.04 -86.74
C ASP A 122 -7.92 -65.89 -85.58
N VAL A 123 -6.66 -65.55 -85.89
CA VAL A 123 -5.66 -65.22 -84.86
C VAL A 123 -6.03 -63.93 -84.13
N ILE A 124 -6.47 -62.91 -84.87
CA ILE A 124 -6.90 -61.63 -84.28
C ILE A 124 -8.15 -61.82 -83.40
N ASP A 125 -9.14 -62.58 -83.84
CA ASP A 125 -10.34 -62.87 -83.02
C ASP A 125 -9.97 -63.56 -81.70
N LYS A 126 -9.03 -64.51 -81.75
CA LYS A 126 -8.49 -65.17 -80.54
C LYS A 126 -7.72 -64.22 -79.64
N ASP A 127 -6.98 -63.27 -80.20
CA ASP A 127 -6.25 -62.27 -79.43
C ASP A 127 -7.20 -61.23 -78.81
N VAL A 128 -8.27 -60.83 -79.50
CA VAL A 128 -9.33 -59.95 -78.96
C VAL A 128 -10.05 -60.62 -77.78
N ILE A 129 -10.39 -61.90 -77.90
CA ILE A 129 -10.99 -62.67 -76.78
C ILE A 129 -10.04 -62.73 -75.59
N ARG A 130 -8.75 -63.01 -75.82
CA ARG A 130 -7.74 -63.03 -74.74
C ARG A 130 -7.55 -61.66 -74.08
N ILE A 131 -7.59 -60.57 -74.85
CA ILE A 131 -7.50 -59.21 -74.31
C ILE A 131 -8.74 -58.88 -73.48
N TYR A 132 -9.94 -59.22 -73.95
CA TYR A 132 -11.19 -59.04 -73.20
C TYR A 132 -11.19 -59.82 -71.88
N GLU A 133 -10.76 -61.08 -71.90
CA GLU A 133 -10.60 -61.91 -70.69
C GLU A 133 -9.52 -61.38 -69.74
N ALA A 134 -8.41 -60.84 -70.26
CA ALA A 134 -7.35 -60.25 -69.45
C ALA A 134 -7.78 -58.92 -68.80
N LEU A 135 -8.61 -58.13 -69.49
CA LEU A 135 -9.16 -56.88 -68.98
C LEU A 135 -10.26 -57.13 -67.94
N SER A 136 -11.15 -58.10 -68.16
CA SER A 136 -12.20 -58.48 -67.20
C SER A 136 -11.63 -59.09 -65.91
N LYS A 137 -10.45 -59.72 -65.98
CA LYS A 137 -9.70 -60.23 -64.81
C LYS A 137 -9.03 -59.15 -63.97
N LYS A 138 -8.85 -57.93 -64.48
CA LYS A 138 -7.94 -56.96 -63.85
C LYS A 138 -8.56 -56.21 -62.68
N VAL A 139 -9.89 -56.11 -62.61
CA VAL A 139 -10.69 -55.73 -61.43
C VAL A 139 -12.10 -56.30 -61.66
N SER A 140 -12.48 -57.37 -60.98
CA SER A 140 -13.89 -57.79 -61.00
C SER A 140 -14.71 -56.87 -60.08
N ALA A 141 -16.00 -56.65 -60.40
CA ALA A 141 -16.89 -55.87 -59.53
C ALA A 141 -16.95 -56.44 -58.10
N ASP A 142 -16.87 -57.77 -57.99
CA ASP A 142 -16.87 -58.51 -56.73
C ASP A 142 -15.61 -58.21 -55.88
N ASP A 143 -14.43 -58.05 -56.52
CA ASP A 143 -13.20 -57.67 -55.83
C ASP A 143 -13.30 -56.25 -55.25
N VAL A 144 -13.90 -55.33 -56.00
CA VAL A 144 -14.15 -53.96 -55.52
C VAL A 144 -15.13 -53.95 -54.36
N GLU A 145 -16.24 -54.70 -54.47
CA GLU A 145 -17.24 -54.80 -53.40
C GLU A 145 -16.62 -55.38 -52.12
N LYS A 146 -15.79 -56.42 -52.25
CA LYS A 146 -15.07 -56.99 -51.10
C LYS A 146 -14.11 -55.97 -50.47
N MET A 147 -13.31 -55.27 -51.27
CA MET A 147 -12.39 -54.23 -50.75
C MET A 147 -13.12 -53.09 -50.05
N VAL A 148 -14.28 -52.69 -50.59
CA VAL A 148 -15.15 -51.69 -49.97
C VAL A 148 -15.68 -52.20 -48.64
N ASN A 149 -16.19 -53.43 -48.58
CA ASN A 149 -16.72 -54.03 -47.35
C ASN A 149 -15.62 -54.19 -46.28
N ASP A 150 -14.43 -54.68 -46.64
CA ASP A 150 -13.29 -54.80 -45.72
C ASP A 150 -12.90 -53.42 -45.15
N SER A 151 -12.97 -52.36 -45.97
CA SER A 151 -12.71 -50.99 -45.54
C SER A 151 -13.80 -50.45 -44.60
N VAL A 152 -15.07 -50.74 -44.90
CA VAL A 152 -16.22 -50.38 -44.04
C VAL A 152 -16.11 -51.05 -42.68
N ASP A 153 -15.77 -52.34 -42.63
CA ASP A 153 -15.59 -53.08 -41.38
C ASP A 153 -14.43 -52.52 -40.55
N SER A 154 -13.31 -52.17 -41.20
CA SER A 154 -12.18 -51.52 -40.53
C SER A 154 -12.59 -50.17 -39.93
N ILE A 155 -13.31 -49.33 -40.68
CA ILE A 155 -13.81 -48.03 -40.23
C ILE A 155 -14.77 -48.21 -39.04
N ASN A 156 -15.69 -49.17 -39.11
CA ASN A 156 -16.63 -49.46 -38.03
C ASN A 156 -15.89 -49.88 -36.75
N GLY A 157 -14.87 -50.73 -36.85
CA GLY A 157 -14.03 -51.09 -35.70
C GLY A 157 -13.29 -49.90 -35.09
N GLN A 158 -12.78 -48.97 -35.91
CA GLN A 158 -12.17 -47.73 -35.42
C GLN A 158 -13.19 -46.82 -34.72
N ILE A 159 -14.39 -46.70 -35.28
CA ILE A 159 -15.50 -45.93 -34.71
C ILE A 159 -15.87 -46.47 -33.32
N GLU A 160 -16.05 -47.78 -33.16
CA GLU A 160 -16.36 -48.39 -31.86
C GLU A 160 -15.28 -48.15 -30.81
N PHE A 161 -14.00 -48.27 -31.22
CA PHE A 161 -12.88 -48.00 -30.34
C PHE A 161 -12.84 -46.54 -29.88
N LEU A 162 -13.10 -45.60 -30.79
CA LEU A 162 -13.17 -44.17 -30.46
C LEU A 162 -14.35 -43.87 -29.54
N TYR A 163 -15.53 -44.44 -29.79
CA TYR A 163 -16.68 -44.31 -28.89
C TYR A 163 -16.33 -44.77 -27.47
N LYS A 164 -15.71 -45.94 -27.32
CA LYS A 164 -15.29 -46.45 -26.01
C LYS A 164 -14.32 -45.49 -25.31
N LYS A 165 -13.34 -44.94 -26.04
CA LYS A 165 -12.39 -43.97 -25.49
C LYS A 165 -13.05 -42.66 -25.06
N ILE A 166 -13.99 -42.16 -25.85
CA ILE A 166 -14.75 -40.95 -25.54
C ILE A 166 -15.55 -41.17 -24.26
N THR A 167 -16.32 -42.26 -24.17
CA THR A 167 -17.11 -42.57 -22.97
C THR A 167 -16.24 -42.65 -21.70
N VAL A 168 -15.11 -43.36 -21.76
CA VAL A 168 -14.19 -43.45 -20.61
C VAL A 168 -13.60 -42.08 -20.25
N SER A 169 -13.27 -41.27 -21.25
CA SER A 169 -12.76 -39.91 -21.04
C SER A 169 -13.81 -39.00 -20.39
N GLU A 170 -15.07 -39.10 -20.80
CA GLU A 170 -16.20 -38.37 -20.23
C GLU A 170 -16.44 -38.77 -18.77
N GLU A 171 -16.46 -40.07 -18.46
CA GLU A 171 -16.60 -40.58 -17.10
C GLU A 171 -15.46 -40.13 -16.18
N ASN A 172 -14.21 -40.20 -16.65
CA ASN A 172 -13.05 -39.74 -15.90
C ASN A 172 -13.10 -38.23 -15.64
N SER A 173 -13.48 -37.44 -16.64
CA SER A 173 -13.61 -35.99 -16.52
C SER A 173 -14.71 -35.63 -15.52
N LYS A 174 -15.86 -36.31 -15.57
CA LYS A 174 -16.96 -36.13 -14.62
C LYS A 174 -16.51 -36.47 -13.19
N LYS A 175 -15.86 -37.62 -13.00
CA LYS A 175 -15.34 -38.04 -11.70
C LYS A 175 -14.35 -37.01 -11.13
N TYR A 176 -13.42 -36.52 -11.94
CA TYR A 176 -12.46 -35.50 -11.52
C TYR A 176 -13.15 -34.20 -11.08
N VAL A 177 -14.16 -33.75 -11.82
CA VAL A 177 -14.96 -32.56 -11.47
C VAL A 177 -15.73 -32.77 -10.17
N ASP A 178 -16.37 -33.94 -9.99
CA ASP A 178 -17.12 -34.26 -8.77
C ASP A 178 -16.21 -34.33 -7.53
N GLU A 179 -15.04 -34.96 -7.65
CA GLU A 179 -14.03 -35.01 -6.59
C GLU A 179 -13.56 -33.59 -6.20
N LYS A 180 -13.27 -32.74 -7.19
CA LYS A 180 -12.87 -31.35 -6.94
C LYS A 180 -13.99 -30.51 -6.34
N TYR A 181 -15.23 -30.69 -6.79
CA TYR A 181 -16.39 -30.02 -6.23
C TYR A 181 -16.58 -30.38 -4.76
N ASN A 182 -16.52 -31.67 -4.41
CA ASN A 182 -16.67 -32.15 -3.03
C ASN A 182 -15.53 -31.66 -2.12
N GLU A 183 -14.29 -31.66 -2.61
CA GLU A 183 -13.15 -31.11 -1.89
C GLU A 183 -13.36 -29.62 -1.57
N LEU A 184 -13.83 -28.85 -2.56
CA LEU A 184 -14.06 -27.41 -2.42
C LEU A 184 -15.25 -27.12 -1.49
N ALA A 185 -16.33 -27.90 -1.60
CA ALA A 185 -17.49 -27.79 -0.73
C ALA A 185 -17.13 -28.07 0.74
N GLY A 186 -16.30 -29.07 1.01
CA GLY A 186 -15.80 -29.34 2.37
C GLY A 186 -14.93 -28.21 2.93
N LYS A 187 -14.04 -27.65 2.09
CA LYS A 187 -13.24 -26.46 2.48
C LYS A 187 -14.12 -25.25 2.78
N LEU A 188 -15.14 -25.01 1.96
CA LEU A 188 -16.08 -23.91 2.15
C LEU A 188 -16.87 -24.05 3.45
N LEU A 189 -17.37 -25.25 3.76
CA LEU A 189 -18.08 -25.54 5.00
C LEU A 189 -17.20 -25.29 6.25
N ASN A 190 -15.93 -25.67 6.20
CA ASN A 190 -14.99 -25.41 7.29
C ASN A 190 -14.76 -23.91 7.49
N VAL A 191 -14.61 -23.15 6.40
CA VAL A 191 -14.49 -21.68 6.46
C VAL A 191 -15.75 -21.06 7.05
N GLU A 192 -16.93 -21.47 6.58
CA GLU A 192 -18.21 -20.97 7.08
C GLU A 192 -18.39 -21.26 8.57
N THR A 193 -18.07 -22.48 9.01
CA THR A 193 -18.11 -22.86 10.43
C THR A 193 -17.16 -21.99 11.28
N ASN A 194 -15.93 -21.79 10.81
CA ASN A 194 -14.95 -20.95 11.51
C ASN A 194 -15.41 -19.49 11.61
N VAL A 195 -15.94 -18.93 10.52
CA VAL A 195 -16.45 -17.55 10.49
C VAL A 195 -17.66 -17.40 11.42
N ASN A 196 -18.61 -18.33 11.36
CA ASN A 196 -19.80 -18.33 12.19
C ASN A 196 -19.48 -18.45 13.68
N ASN A 197 -18.41 -19.15 14.05
CA ASN A 197 -17.94 -19.24 15.43
C ASN A 197 -17.12 -18.01 15.86
N ALA A 198 -16.28 -17.47 14.99
CA ALA A 198 -15.40 -16.35 15.31
C ALA A 198 -16.15 -15.01 15.48
N ILE A 199 -17.15 -14.73 14.65
CA ILE A 199 -17.90 -13.45 14.69
C ILE A 199 -18.54 -13.19 16.07
N PRO A 200 -19.27 -14.14 16.67
CA PRO A 200 -19.82 -13.97 18.02
C PRO A 200 -18.75 -13.76 19.10
N MET A 201 -17.65 -14.50 19.03
CA MET A 201 -16.54 -14.36 19.99
C MET A 201 -15.91 -12.96 19.90
N LEU A 202 -15.60 -12.49 18.69
CA LEU A 202 -15.09 -11.14 18.46
C LEU A 202 -16.06 -10.07 18.94
N ARG A 203 -17.36 -10.24 18.67
CA ARG A 203 -18.40 -9.33 19.16
C ARG A 203 -18.42 -9.26 20.70
N ASN A 204 -18.31 -10.40 21.38
CA ASN A 204 -18.26 -10.44 22.83
C ASN A 204 -17.01 -9.73 23.38
N LEU A 205 -15.83 -10.00 22.80
CA LEU A 205 -14.58 -9.32 23.18
C LEU A 205 -14.68 -7.81 23.00
N VAL A 206 -15.28 -7.34 21.91
CA VAL A 206 -15.52 -5.89 21.69
C VAL A 206 -16.40 -5.31 22.79
N TYR A 207 -17.49 -5.99 23.17
CA TYR A 207 -18.35 -5.51 24.27
C TYR A 207 -17.63 -5.47 25.62
N GLN A 208 -16.86 -6.51 25.95
CA GLN A 208 -16.08 -6.57 27.19
C GLN A 208 -15.02 -5.47 27.24
N ASN A 209 -14.33 -5.22 26.13
CA ASN A 209 -13.35 -4.16 26.03
C ASN A 209 -14.00 -2.77 26.16
N ALA A 210 -15.15 -2.55 25.53
CA ALA A 210 -15.89 -1.29 25.66
C ALA A 210 -16.29 -1.00 27.12
N GLU A 211 -16.78 -2.00 27.84
CA GLU A 211 -17.13 -1.84 29.26
C GLU A 211 -15.88 -1.63 30.14
N SER A 212 -14.77 -2.31 29.82
CA SER A 212 -13.50 -2.12 30.51
C SER A 212 -12.96 -0.69 30.33
N ILE A 213 -13.01 -0.15 29.10
CA ILE A 213 -12.63 1.23 28.79
C ILE A 213 -13.49 2.22 29.60
N LYS A 214 -14.81 2.01 29.62
CA LYS A 214 -15.75 2.85 30.40
C LYS A 214 -15.44 2.83 31.90
N ASN A 215 -15.04 1.68 32.43
CA ASN A 215 -14.65 1.55 33.84
C ASN A 215 -13.31 2.23 34.16
N VAL A 216 -12.35 2.16 33.24
CA VAL A 216 -11.08 2.91 33.35
C VAL A 216 -11.34 4.41 33.31
N ASP A 217 -12.16 4.89 32.38
CA ASP A 217 -12.54 6.30 32.27
C ASP A 217 -13.13 6.83 33.59
N LYS A 218 -14.14 6.13 34.15
CA LYS A 218 -14.72 6.47 35.45
C LYS A 218 -13.68 6.55 36.58
N LYS A 219 -12.75 5.59 36.65
CA LYS A 219 -11.70 5.57 37.67
C LYS A 219 -10.73 6.73 37.48
N LEU A 220 -10.38 7.05 36.23
CA LEU A 220 -9.47 8.14 35.90
C LEU A 220 -10.08 9.49 36.25
N VAL A 221 -11.34 9.73 35.86
CA VAL A 221 -12.09 10.94 36.23
C VAL A 221 -12.15 11.11 37.75
N LYS A 222 -12.45 10.03 38.49
CA LYS A 222 -12.46 10.06 39.96
C LYS A 222 -11.09 10.43 40.53
N TYR A 223 -10.02 9.82 40.02
CA TYR A 223 -8.65 10.11 40.47
C TYR A 223 -8.24 11.55 40.19
N ILE A 224 -8.50 12.05 38.98
CA ILE A 224 -8.21 13.42 38.57
C ILE A 224 -8.95 14.41 39.47
N ASN A 225 -10.24 14.20 39.73
CA ASN A 225 -11.01 15.08 40.62
C ASN A 225 -10.43 15.13 42.04
N VAL A 226 -10.03 14.00 42.62
CA VAL A 226 -9.40 13.97 43.95
C VAL A 226 -8.07 14.73 43.96
N LYS A 227 -7.25 14.58 42.90
CA LYS A 227 -5.99 15.30 42.77
C LYS A 227 -6.20 16.80 42.56
N MET A 228 -7.15 17.21 41.72
CA MET A 228 -7.53 18.61 41.53
C MET A 228 -7.96 19.26 42.84
N GLN A 229 -8.88 18.64 43.59
CA GLN A 229 -9.29 19.15 44.90
C GLN A 229 -8.13 19.32 45.88
N SER A 230 -7.13 18.42 45.84
CA SER A 230 -5.93 18.58 46.66
C SER A 230 -5.05 19.72 46.20
N VAL A 231 -4.99 19.98 44.90
CA VAL A 231 -4.23 21.11 44.34
C VAL A 231 -4.94 22.42 44.69
N ASP A 232 -6.27 22.47 44.55
CA ASP A 232 -7.08 23.65 44.90
C ASP A 232 -6.92 24.04 46.37
N ARG A 233 -6.91 23.06 47.28
CA ARG A 233 -6.62 23.33 48.71
C ARG A 233 -5.25 23.95 48.91
N LYS A 234 -4.21 23.39 48.31
CA LYS A 234 -2.84 23.94 48.41
C LYS A 234 -2.72 25.33 47.79
N LEU A 235 -3.43 25.60 46.70
CA LEU A 235 -3.50 26.92 46.08
C LEU A 235 -4.11 27.94 47.03
N LYS A 236 -5.20 27.57 47.72
CA LYS A 236 -5.82 28.42 48.73
C LYS A 236 -4.87 28.72 49.89
N ASP A 237 -4.16 27.71 50.40
CA ASP A 237 -3.16 27.91 51.47
C ASP A 237 -2.06 28.90 51.04
N VAL A 238 -1.62 28.84 49.78
CA VAL A 238 -0.63 29.78 49.22
C VAL A 238 -1.20 31.20 49.09
N GLU A 239 -2.48 31.33 48.74
CA GLU A 239 -3.16 32.62 48.64
C GLU A 239 -3.29 33.29 50.02
N GLU A 240 -3.63 32.53 51.07
CA GLU A 240 -3.68 33.03 52.45
C GLU A 240 -2.29 33.48 52.94
N ILE A 241 -1.21 32.73 52.62
CA ILE A 241 0.16 33.14 52.94
C ILE A 241 0.54 34.43 52.22
N LYS A 242 0.13 34.59 50.95
CA LYS A 242 0.39 35.80 50.16
C LYS A 242 -0.31 37.01 50.80
N GLU A 243 -1.57 36.88 51.18
CA GLU A 243 -2.31 37.95 51.87
C GLU A 243 -1.63 38.35 53.19
N PHE A 244 -1.21 37.37 54.00
CA PHE A 244 -0.49 37.64 55.24
C PHE A 244 0.86 38.32 55.02
N ALA A 245 1.63 37.90 54.00
CA ALA A 245 2.89 38.54 53.64
C ALA A 245 2.68 39.99 53.19
N GLN A 246 1.60 40.26 52.48
CA GLN A 246 1.23 41.60 52.01
C GLN A 246 0.85 42.50 53.20
N PHE A 247 0.05 42.01 54.14
CA PHE A 247 -0.25 42.70 55.40
C PHE A 247 1.01 43.05 56.20
N ASN A 248 1.96 42.12 56.33
CA ASN A 248 3.23 42.38 57.02
C ASN A 248 4.08 43.43 56.28
N THR A 249 4.09 43.39 54.95
CA THR A 249 4.79 44.38 54.13
C THR A 249 4.22 45.78 54.37
N ASP A 250 2.89 45.91 54.38
CA ASP A 250 2.21 47.18 54.64
C ASP A 250 2.48 47.70 56.06
N THR A 251 2.46 46.79 57.05
CA THR A 251 2.78 47.11 58.44
C THR A 251 4.22 47.61 58.59
N LEU A 252 5.19 46.93 57.96
CA LEU A 252 6.60 47.32 57.97
C LEU A 252 6.80 48.68 57.30
N ASN A 253 6.14 48.93 56.16
CA ASN A 253 6.18 50.23 55.49
C ASN A 253 5.62 51.34 56.38
N GLY A 254 4.51 51.10 57.08
CA GLY A 254 3.94 52.05 58.04
C GLY A 254 4.83 52.33 59.24
N LEU A 255 5.50 51.31 59.79
CA LEU A 255 6.48 51.47 60.87
C LEU A 255 7.71 52.25 60.40
N ALA A 256 8.22 51.96 59.20
CA ALA A 256 9.34 52.68 58.61
C ALA A 256 9.02 54.18 58.43
N ALA A 257 7.81 54.52 58.00
CA ALA A 257 7.36 55.90 57.89
C ALA A 257 7.34 56.61 59.26
N LYS A 258 6.75 55.98 60.29
CA LYS A 258 6.75 56.51 61.67
C LYS A 258 8.16 56.68 62.23
N LEU A 259 9.06 55.74 61.97
CA LEU A 259 10.46 55.86 62.39
C LEU A 259 11.13 57.07 61.72
N GLY A 260 10.85 57.30 60.44
CA GLY A 260 11.30 58.50 59.72
C GLY A 260 10.79 59.80 60.35
N GLU A 261 9.53 59.85 60.79
CA GLU A 261 8.97 61.01 61.50
C GLU A 261 9.67 61.26 62.85
N VAL A 262 9.91 60.20 63.62
CA VAL A 262 10.63 60.28 64.91
C VAL A 262 12.08 60.71 64.69
N GLU A 263 12.76 60.16 63.70
CA GLU A 263 14.13 60.53 63.36
C GLU A 263 14.20 62.03 62.99
N TYR A 264 13.26 62.51 62.18
CA TYR A 264 13.15 63.93 61.84
C TYR A 264 12.92 64.82 63.07
N ALA A 265 11.99 64.43 63.95
CA ALA A 265 11.71 65.15 65.18
C ALA A 265 12.93 65.23 66.10
N LEU A 266 13.64 64.11 66.30
CA LEU A 266 14.87 64.05 67.08
C LEU A 266 15.97 64.92 66.48
N ARG A 267 16.18 64.88 65.15
CA ARG A 267 17.14 65.75 64.47
C ARG A 267 16.86 67.23 64.73
N LYS A 268 15.58 67.63 64.67
CA LYS A 268 15.15 69.01 64.96
C LYS A 268 15.39 69.40 66.43
N GLN A 269 15.11 68.50 67.37
CA GLN A 269 15.41 68.73 68.80
C GLN A 269 16.91 68.87 69.05
N ILE A 270 17.74 67.99 68.48
CA ILE A 270 19.21 68.07 68.57
C ILE A 270 19.72 69.40 68.01
N GLU A 271 19.18 69.86 66.89
CA GLU A 271 19.54 71.15 66.31
C GLU A 271 19.16 72.32 67.23
N GLY A 272 17.99 72.25 67.89
CA GLY A 272 17.59 73.21 68.92
C GLY A 272 18.57 73.25 70.09
N VAL A 273 18.86 72.08 70.70
CA VAL A 273 19.84 71.98 71.80
C VAL A 273 21.22 72.48 71.38
N LYS A 274 21.64 72.20 70.14
CA LYS A 274 22.92 72.70 69.62
C LYS A 274 22.96 74.23 69.61
N LYS A 275 21.87 74.90 69.20
CA LYS A 275 21.75 76.37 69.26
C LYS A 275 21.77 76.88 70.69
N ASP A 276 21.06 76.22 71.60
CA ASP A 276 21.05 76.59 73.02
C ASP A 276 22.46 76.48 73.63
N VAL A 277 23.20 75.41 73.31
CA VAL A 277 24.60 75.21 73.72
C VAL A 277 25.50 76.31 73.15
N GLU A 278 25.33 76.69 71.89
CA GLU A 278 26.07 77.82 71.30
C GLU A 278 25.77 79.15 72.00
N SER A 279 24.51 79.40 72.39
CA SER A 279 24.12 80.57 73.17
C SER A 279 24.77 80.58 74.56
N VAL A 280 24.65 79.49 75.32
CA VAL A 280 25.27 79.36 76.65
C VAL A 280 26.78 79.52 76.57
N LYS A 281 27.41 78.97 75.53
CA LYS A 281 28.86 79.15 75.31
C LYS A 281 29.21 80.63 75.18
N LYS A 282 28.44 81.39 74.40
CA LYS A 282 28.62 82.84 74.23
C LYS A 282 28.41 83.59 75.55
N ASP A 283 27.38 83.22 76.32
CA ASP A 283 27.10 83.83 77.63
C ASP A 283 28.24 83.56 78.63
N VAL A 284 28.75 82.32 78.68
CA VAL A 284 29.92 81.95 79.49
C VAL A 284 31.15 82.76 79.09
N GLU A 285 31.36 82.97 77.79
CA GLU A 285 32.47 83.78 77.28
C GLU A 285 32.30 85.25 77.69
N GLY A 286 31.09 85.79 77.66
CA GLY A 286 30.76 87.13 78.19
C GLY A 286 30.99 87.25 79.70
N VAL A 287 30.58 86.25 80.49
CA VAL A 287 30.86 86.22 81.94
C VAL A 287 32.35 86.17 82.22
N LYS A 288 33.14 85.38 81.45
CA LYS A 288 34.60 85.35 81.59
C LYS A 288 35.21 86.74 81.35
N VAL A 289 34.77 87.44 80.30
CA VAL A 289 35.24 88.81 80.02
C VAL A 289 34.88 89.75 81.18
N ALA A 290 33.63 89.75 81.64
CA ALA A 290 33.20 90.59 82.76
C ALA A 290 33.93 90.26 84.08
N THR A 291 34.28 88.99 84.29
CA THR A 291 35.05 88.54 85.46
C THR A 291 36.48 89.10 85.40
N GLU A 292 37.13 89.05 84.24
CA GLU A 292 38.46 89.64 84.04
C GLU A 292 38.44 91.17 84.15
N GLU A 293 37.39 91.83 83.66
CA GLU A 293 37.20 93.28 83.82
C GLU A 293 37.00 93.67 85.30
N ASN A 294 36.14 92.95 86.03
CA ASN A 294 35.93 93.17 87.45
C ASN A 294 37.19 92.89 88.28
N LYS A 295 37.96 91.86 87.92
CA LYS A 295 39.26 91.58 88.55
C LYS A 295 40.22 92.75 88.38
N LYS A 296 40.37 93.28 87.15
CA LYS A 296 41.18 94.48 86.90
C LYS A 296 40.68 95.69 87.68
N ALA A 297 39.37 95.91 87.74
CA ALA A 297 38.77 97.01 88.50
C ALA A 297 39.03 96.89 90.02
N LEU A 298 38.99 95.67 90.56
CA LEU A 298 39.33 95.38 91.96
C LEU A 298 40.82 95.60 92.24
N GLU A 299 41.71 95.14 91.36
CA GLU A 299 43.17 95.39 91.44
C GLU A 299 43.52 96.88 91.37
N THR A 300 42.66 97.71 90.78
CA THR A 300 42.85 99.17 90.69
C THR A 300 42.29 99.91 91.93
N LYS A 301 41.26 99.36 92.59
CA LYS A 301 40.59 99.99 93.76
C LYS A 301 41.12 99.53 95.11
N ALA A 302 41.58 98.29 95.22
CA ALA A 302 42.21 97.74 96.41
C ALA A 302 43.67 97.46 96.08
N GLY A 303 44.60 98.04 96.83
CA GLY A 303 46.03 97.80 96.62
C GLY A 303 46.34 96.30 96.64
N LYS A 304 47.30 95.88 95.81
CA LYS A 304 47.70 94.49 95.54
C LYS A 304 47.80 93.59 96.79
N ASP A 305 48.19 94.19 97.92
CA ASP A 305 48.45 93.49 99.18
C ASP A 305 47.17 93.13 99.97
N GLU A 306 46.03 93.80 99.74
CA GLU A 306 44.75 93.44 100.36
C GLU A 306 43.99 92.34 99.58
N LEU A 307 44.28 92.18 98.29
CA LEU A 307 43.65 91.17 97.43
C LEU A 307 44.15 89.73 97.69
N ASP A 308 45.43 89.54 98.02
CA ASP A 308 46.00 88.20 98.28
C ASP A 308 45.46 87.56 99.57
N ALA A 309 45.05 88.39 100.55
CA ALA A 309 44.39 87.91 101.76
C ALA A 309 42.93 87.47 101.51
N VAL A 310 42.24 88.11 100.56
CA VAL A 310 40.86 87.76 100.17
C VAL A 310 40.84 86.56 99.22
N ALA A 311 41.81 86.42 98.31
CA ALA A 311 41.95 85.26 97.42
C ALA A 311 42.12 83.94 98.20
N LYS A 312 42.89 83.95 99.30
CA LYS A 312 43.01 82.80 100.21
C LYS A 312 41.72 82.46 100.96
N LYS A 313 40.81 83.42 101.16
CA LYS A 313 39.45 83.18 101.69
C LYS A 313 38.45 82.74 100.61
N ALA A 314 38.70 83.06 99.34
CA ALA A 314 37.87 82.66 98.22
C ALA A 314 38.11 81.20 97.79
N ASP A 315 39.34 80.68 97.87
CA ASP A 315 39.64 79.27 97.56
C ASP A 315 38.96 78.27 98.51
N SER A 316 38.73 78.65 99.77
CA SER A 316 37.92 77.84 100.69
C SER A 316 36.41 77.93 100.43
N ALA A 317 35.94 78.95 99.72
CA ALA A 317 34.54 79.06 99.26
C ALA A 317 34.31 78.33 97.92
N ASN A 318 35.31 78.30 97.03
CA ASN A 318 35.20 77.66 95.71
C ASN A 318 35.10 76.13 95.79
N THR A 319 35.72 75.51 96.80
CA THR A 319 35.59 74.07 97.09
C THR A 319 34.18 73.69 97.58
N LEU A 320 33.49 74.56 98.33
CA LEU A 320 32.09 74.36 98.73
C LEU A 320 31.10 74.57 97.57
N SER A 321 31.38 75.51 96.66
CA SER A 321 30.55 75.78 95.48
C SER A 321 30.61 74.64 94.45
N ILE A 322 31.79 74.09 94.16
CA ILE A 322 31.94 72.93 93.25
C ILE A 322 31.25 71.68 93.82
N VAL A 323 31.34 71.46 95.14
CA VAL A 323 30.58 70.37 95.81
C VAL A 323 29.07 70.61 95.71
N GLY A 324 28.59 71.85 95.83
CA GLY A 324 27.19 72.21 95.62
C GLY A 324 26.70 72.02 94.17
N LEU A 325 27.54 72.32 93.18
CA LEU A 325 27.23 72.16 91.75
C LEU A 325 27.25 70.68 91.33
N ILE A 326 28.16 69.88 91.87
CA ILE A 326 28.19 68.42 91.67
C ILE A 326 26.98 67.75 92.35
N LEU A 327 26.59 68.19 93.55
CA LEU A 327 25.36 67.71 94.21
C LEU A 327 24.09 68.12 93.46
N GLY A 328 24.06 69.32 92.85
CA GLY A 328 22.95 69.77 92.00
C GLY A 328 22.82 68.97 90.70
N ILE A 329 23.93 68.66 90.02
CA ILE A 329 23.93 67.83 88.80
C ILE A 329 23.53 66.36 89.13
N VAL A 330 23.97 65.83 90.28
CA VAL A 330 23.52 64.51 90.77
C VAL A 330 22.03 64.52 91.16
N GLY A 331 21.52 65.62 91.72
CA GLY A 331 20.10 65.80 92.02
C GLY A 331 19.19 65.87 90.79
N VAL A 332 19.62 66.55 89.72
CA VAL A 332 18.90 66.59 88.44
C VAL A 332 18.99 65.24 87.72
N GLY A 333 20.13 64.55 87.79
CA GLY A 333 20.29 63.18 87.28
C GLY A 333 19.37 62.15 87.97
N LEU A 334 19.18 62.26 89.28
CA LEU A 334 18.26 61.41 90.04
C LEU A 334 16.79 61.78 89.83
N GLY A 335 16.46 63.06 89.60
CA GLY A 335 15.11 63.50 89.25
C GLY A 335 14.64 63.01 87.87
N VAL A 336 15.53 62.98 86.87
CA VAL A 336 15.24 62.43 85.54
C VAL A 336 15.14 60.90 85.58
N TYR A 337 15.95 60.21 86.39
CA TYR A 337 15.84 58.76 86.61
C TYR A 337 14.54 58.36 87.33
N ALA A 338 14.06 59.15 88.30
CA ALA A 338 12.80 58.91 89.00
C ALA A 338 11.54 59.22 88.16
N ALA A 339 11.64 60.05 87.12
CA ALA A 339 10.54 60.33 86.19
C ALA A 339 10.41 59.28 85.07
N PHE A 340 11.49 58.57 84.73
CA PHE A 340 11.52 57.51 83.72
C PHE A 340 11.41 56.08 84.29
N VAL A 341 11.55 55.91 85.61
CA VAL A 341 11.42 54.62 86.29
C VAL A 341 10.35 54.71 87.38
N LYS A 342 9.09 54.60 86.96
CA LYS A 342 8.01 54.00 87.75
C LYS A 342 7.15 53.13 86.82
N PRO A 343 6.63 52.00 87.34
CA PRO A 343 6.07 50.89 86.57
C PRO A 343 4.79 51.21 85.80
#